data_AF-A0A966RP08-F1
#
_entry.id   AF-A0A966RP08-F1
#
_cell.length_a   1.000
_cell.length_b   1.000
_cell.length_c   1.000
_cell.angle_alpha   90.00
_cell.angle_beta   90.00
_cell.angle_gamma   90.00
#
_symmetry.space_group_name_H-M   'P 1'
#
loop_
_entity.id
_entity.type
_entity.pdbx_description
1 polymer ?
#
loop_
_entity_poly.entity_id
_entity_poly.type
_entity_poly.pdbx_seq_one_letter_code
_entity_poly.pdbx_strand_id
1 'polypeptide(L)' 'IAPGETGELLVKFNGTGVNQVTKTITLTTNTKAGTETLRIKAFVEPQGSTAFESPLKK' A
#
# COMPACT_ATOMS: atom_id res chain seq x y z
N ILE A 1 -18.07 2.19 14.80
CA ILE A 1 -17.69 0.88 15.38
C ILE A 1 -17.90 1.00 16.87
N ALA A 2 -18.88 0.29 17.43
CA ALA A 2 -19.10 0.33 18.87
C ALA A 2 -17.85 -0.20 19.60
N PRO A 3 -17.62 0.17 20.87
CA PRO A 3 -16.54 -0.40 21.66
C PRO A 3 -16.67 -1.92 21.72
N GLY A 4 -15.69 -2.65 21.17
CA GLY A 4 -15.68 -4.12 21.10
C GLY A 4 -16.20 -4.72 19.79
N GLU A 5 -16.70 -3.91 18.86
CA GLU A 5 -17.00 -4.37 17.50
C GLU A 5 -15.76 -4.34 16.60
N THR A 6 -15.75 -5.23 15.61
CA THR A 6 -14.80 -5.22 14.49
C THR A 6 -15.41 -4.53 13.27
N GLY A 7 -14.64 -3.70 12.58
CA GLY A 7 -15.04 -3.11 11.30
C GLY A 7 -14.03 -3.43 10.20
N GLU A 8 -14.51 -3.57 8.96
CA GLU A 8 -13.64 -3.77 7.79
C GLU A 8 -13.15 -2.43 7.24
N LEU A 9 -11.88 -2.38 6.84
CA LEU A 9 -11.24 -1.19 6.26
C LEU A 9 -10.90 -1.45 4.80
N LEU A 10 -11.62 -0.82 3.87
CA LEU A 10 -11.28 -0.86 2.46
C LEU A 10 -10.15 0.13 2.17
N VAL A 11 -8.97 -0.38 1.84
CA VAL A 11 -7.84 0.47 1.45
C VAL A 11 -7.72 0.50 -0.07
N LYS A 12 -7.89 1.69 -0.65
CA LYS A 12 -7.56 1.97 -2.05
C LYS A 12 -6.22 2.70 -2.13
N PHE A 13 -5.17 1.97 -2.47
CA PHE A 13 -3.82 2.51 -2.61
C PHE A 13 -3.55 2.91 -4.07
N ASN A 14 -3.78 4.19 -4.40
CA ASN A 14 -3.36 4.80 -5.68
C ASN A 14 -2.00 5.48 -5.50
N GLY A 15 -0.96 4.69 -5.19
CA GLY A 15 0.39 5.20 -5.04
C GLY A 15 1.00 5.62 -6.38
N THR A 16 1.57 6.81 -6.44
CA THR A 16 2.48 7.22 -7.52
C THR A 16 3.92 6.86 -7.11
N GLY A 17 4.75 6.43 -8.06
CA GLY A 17 6.13 6.01 -7.82
C GLY A 17 6.51 4.83 -8.70
N VAL A 18 7.80 4.52 -8.73
CA VAL A 18 8.34 3.32 -9.39
C VAL A 18 9.08 2.52 -8.32
N ASN A 19 8.87 1.20 -8.30
CA ASN A 19 9.42 0.26 -7.32
C ASN A 19 8.69 0.28 -5.96
N GLN A 20 9.37 -0.14 -4.88
CA GLN A 20 8.76 -0.36 -3.57
C GLN A 20 8.37 0.96 -2.90
N VAL A 21 7.09 1.11 -2.62
CA VAL A 21 6.52 2.21 -1.85
C VAL A 21 6.01 1.67 -0.51
N THR A 22 6.48 2.26 0.59
CA THR A 22 5.99 1.95 1.94
C THR A 22 5.25 3.16 2.47
N LYS A 23 3.97 3.03 2.79
CA LYS A 23 3.19 4.08 3.48
C LYS A 23 2.76 3.57 4.85
N THR A 24 2.92 4.45 5.84
CA THR A 24 2.46 4.21 7.21
C THR A 24 1.19 5.00 7.41
N ILE A 25 0.12 4.34 7.80
CA ILE A 25 -1.16 4.93 8.16
C ILE A 25 -1.27 4.85 9.68
N THR A 26 -1.52 5.98 10.32
CA THR A 26 -1.82 6.05 11.75
C THR A 26 -3.33 6.19 11.90
N LEU A 27 -3.97 5.21 12.52
CA LEU A 27 -5.40 5.19 12.80
C LEU A 27 -5.62 5.57 14.26
N THR A 28 -6.39 6.62 14.50
CA THR A 28 -6.92 6.92 15.82
C THR A 28 -8.26 6.23 15.97
N THR A 29 -8.37 5.31 16.92
CA THR A 29 -9.57 4.49 17.14
C THR A 29 -10.01 4.55 18.60
N ASN A 30 -11.23 4.12 18.87
CA ASN A 30 -11.78 3.97 20.22
C ASN A 30 -11.42 2.62 20.87
N THR A 31 -10.37 1.93 20.40
CA THR A 31 -9.87 0.70 21.03
C THR A 31 -9.06 1.04 22.29
N LYS A 32 -8.78 0.03 23.13
CA LYS A 32 -8.04 0.21 24.39
C LYS A 32 -6.66 0.85 24.20
N ALA A 33 -6.02 0.62 23.05
CA ALA A 33 -4.74 1.22 22.70
C ALA A 33 -4.86 2.64 22.13
N GLY A 34 -6.04 3.04 21.63
CA GLY A 34 -6.35 4.38 21.12
C GLY A 34 -5.71 4.74 19.78
N THR A 35 -4.51 4.23 19.50
CA THR A 35 -3.81 4.43 18.23
C THR A 35 -3.30 3.10 17.69
N GLU A 36 -3.58 2.83 16.43
CA GLU A 36 -3.06 1.68 15.71
C GLU A 36 -2.27 2.15 14.49
N THR A 37 -1.12 1.53 14.25
CA THR A 37 -0.26 1.86 13.11
C THR A 37 -0.27 0.73 12.10
N LEU A 38 -0.72 1.03 10.88
CA LEU A 38 -0.74 0.10 9.77
C LEU A 38 0.35 0.48 8.75
N ARG A 39 1.27 -0.44 8.46
CA ARG A 39 2.24 -0.28 7.38
C ARG A 39 1.80 -1.03 6.14
N ILE A 40 1.66 -0.32 5.05
CA ILE A 40 1.34 -0.87 3.74
C ILE A 40 2.60 -0.80 2.88
N LYS A 41 3.09 -1.97 2.48
CA LYS A 41 4.18 -2.12 1.51
C LYS A 41 3.58 -2.55 0.18
N ALA A 42 3.85 -1.79 -0.86
CA ALA A 42 3.44 -2.11 -2.22
C ALA A 42 4.62 -1.92 -3.17
N PHE A 43 4.64 -2.66 -4.28
CA PHE A 43 5.58 -2.44 -5.38
C PHE A 43 4.79 -1.85 -6.54
N VAL A 44 5.13 -0.63 -6.96
CA VAL A 44 4.46 0.03 -8.09
C VAL A 44 5.27 -0.25 -9.35
N GLU A 45 4.66 -1.00 -10.27
CA GLU A 45 5.23 -1.20 -11.59
C GLU A 45 5.10 0.10 -12.40
N PRO A 46 6.17 0.55 -13.08
CA PRO A 46 6.10 1.71 -13.93
C PRO A 46 5.14 1.43 -15.09
N GLN A 47 4.12 2.28 -15.27
CA GLN A 47 3.32 2.26 -16.49
C GLN A 47 4.19 2.77 -17.64
N GLY A 48 4.79 1.83 -18.38
CA GLY A 48 5.73 2.14 -19.46
C GLY A 48 7.06 1.41 -19.39
N SER A 49 7.18 0.27 -18.69
CA SER A 49 8.23 -0.68 -19.11
C SER A 49 7.75 -1.34 -20.38
N THR A 50 8.13 -0.77 -21.53
CA THR A 50 8.50 -1.63 -22.66
C THR A 50 9.36 -2.73 -22.05
N ALA A 51 8.90 -3.97 -22.15
CA ALA A 51 9.79 -5.10 -21.97
C ALA A 51 11.05 -4.75 -22.76
N PHE A 52 12.19 -4.83 -22.10
CA PHE A 52 13.50 -4.63 -22.69
C PHE A 52 13.65 -5.71 -23.77
N GLU A 53 13.08 -5.47 -24.97
CA GLU A 53 13.35 -6.26 -26.16
C GLU A 53 14.82 -6.02 -26.46
N SER A 54 15.65 -6.91 -25.93
CA SER A 54 17.07 -6.97 -26.26
C SER A 54 17.15 -7.39 -27.73
N PRO A 55 17.64 -6.55 -28.67
CA PRO A 55 17.95 -7.05 -30.00
C PRO A 55 19.36 -7.64 -29.95
N LEU A 56 19.52 -8.77 -29.25
CA LEU A 56 20.65 -9.67 -29.48
C LEU A 56 20.22 -10.66 -30.55
N LYS A 57 20.12 -10.15 -31.79
CA LYS A 57 20.17 -11.00 -32.99
C LYS A 57 21.58 -10.88 -33.56
N LYS A 58 22.24 -12.03 -33.60
CA LYS A 58 23.59 -12.27 -34.13
C LYS A 58 23.79 -11.70 -35.53
#